data_AF-A0A9D1H6X9-F1
#
_entry.id   AF-A0A9D1H6X9-F1
#
_cell.length_a   1.000
_cell.length_b   1.000
_cell.length_c   1.000
_cell.angle_alpha   90.00
_cell.angle_beta   90.00
_cell.angle_gamma   90.00
#
_symmetry.space_group_name_H-M   'P 1'
#
loop_
_entity.id
_entity.type
_entity.pdbx_description
1 polymer ?
#
loop_
_entity_poly.entity_id
_entity_poly.type
_entity_poly.pdbx_seq_one_letter_code
_entity_poly.pdbx_strand_id
1 'polypeptide(L)'
;MKIDFDILSAILDAYPYQVVFCDRNHIIRYMNKDARERYAGKISVGDSIFGCHNQSSCQKIEAFLARADAGEEEMFEAINPTAREREFFTPVRDQNGTVIGYFERHEYYGDLKDDGKSGSDN
;
A
#
# COMPACT_ATOMS: atom_id res chain seq x y z
N MET A 1 17.68 16.19 18.03
CA MET A 1 16.50 15.31 18.23
C MET A 1 16.89 13.91 17.80
N LYS A 2 16.70 12.89 18.66
CA LYS A 2 16.92 11.49 18.30
C LYS A 2 15.68 11.00 17.54
N ILE A 3 15.87 10.24 16.46
CA ILE A 3 14.75 9.59 15.75
C ILE A 3 14.37 8.31 16.50
N ASP A 4 13.09 8.16 16.80
CA ASP A 4 12.48 7.00 17.46
C ASP A 4 11.17 6.60 16.76
N PHE A 5 10.49 5.58 17.29
CA PHE A 5 9.26 5.07 16.70
C PHE A 5 8.15 6.13 16.65
N ASP A 6 8.03 6.98 17.67
CA ASP A 6 6.98 8.00 17.73
C ASP A 6 7.15 9.03 16.61
N ILE A 7 8.38 9.47 16.35
CA ILE A 7 8.67 10.36 15.22
C ILE A 7 8.39 9.67 13.88
N LEU A 8 8.79 8.41 13.71
CA LEU A 8 8.55 7.65 12.47
C LEU A 8 7.05 7.46 12.22
N SER A 9 6.29 7.09 13.25
CA SER A 9 4.84 6.94 13.15
C SER A 9 4.15 8.28 12.89
N ALA A 10 4.60 9.38 13.51
CA ALA A 10 4.07 10.72 13.24
C ALA A 10 4.32 11.17 11.79
N ILE A 11 5.46 10.81 11.19
CA ILE A 11 5.72 11.04 9.76
C ILE A 11 4.72 10.25 8.91
N LEU A 12 4.49 8.97 9.22
CA LEU A 12 3.51 8.14 8.51
C LEU A 12 2.06 8.63 8.66
N ASP A 13 1.73 9.21 9.82
CA ASP A 13 0.42 9.82 10.10
C ASP A 13 0.24 11.19 9.42
N ALA A 14 1.33 11.79 8.91
CA ALA A 14 1.30 13.03 8.13
C ALA A 14 1.12 12.80 6.62
N TYR A 15 1.27 11.56 6.13
CA TYR A 15 0.93 11.23 4.75
C TYR A 15 -0.58 11.36 4.52
N PRO A 16 -1.02 11.88 3.37
CA PRO A 16 -2.44 12.12 3.08
C PRO A 16 -3.18 10.86 2.57
N TYR A 17 -2.55 9.69 2.65
CA TYR A 17 -3.09 8.43 2.17
C TYR A 17 -2.96 7.33 3.22
N GLN A 18 -3.79 6.30 3.09
CA GLN A 18 -3.78 5.17 4.01
C GLN A 18 -2.51 4.35 3.81
N VAL A 19 -1.86 3.98 4.91
CA VAL A 19 -0.73 3.06 4.93
C VAL A 19 -1.10 1.88 5.81
N VAL A 20 -1.27 0.71 5.19
CA VAL A 20 -1.49 -0.57 5.87
C VAL A 20 -0.30 -1.47 5.56
N PHE A 21 0.63 -1.58 6.50
CA PHE A 21 1.80 -2.43 6.34
C PHE A 21 1.45 -3.87 6.75
N CYS A 22 1.63 -4.79 5.82
CA CYS A 22 1.54 -6.22 6.05
C CYS A 22 2.94 -6.85 6.00
N ASP A 23 3.22 -7.78 6.92
CA ASP A 23 4.42 -8.59 6.81
C ASP A 23 4.30 -9.68 5.74
N ARG A 24 5.36 -10.46 5.57
CA ARG A 24 5.41 -11.56 4.59
C ARG A 24 4.41 -12.68 4.84
N ASN A 25 3.82 -12.77 6.04
CA ASN A 25 2.75 -13.72 6.34
C ASN A 25 1.36 -13.13 6.08
N HIS A 26 1.31 -11.96 5.42
CA HIS A 26 0.08 -11.24 5.10
C HIS A 26 -0.70 -10.82 6.35
N ILE A 27 0.02 -10.60 7.46
CA ILE A 27 -0.53 -10.11 8.72
C ILE A 27 -0.31 -8.60 8.79
N ILE A 28 -1.37 -7.85 9.13
CA ILE A 28 -1.30 -6.41 9.30
C ILE A 28 -0.46 -6.10 10.55
N ARG A 29 0.65 -5.41 10.38
CA ARG A 29 1.58 -5.06 11.46
C ARG A 29 1.54 -3.58 11.84
N TYR A 30 1.07 -2.73 10.94
CA TYR A 30 0.91 -1.30 11.20
C TYR A 30 -0.17 -0.69 10.32
N MET A 31 -0.87 0.31 10.86
CA MET A 31 -1.83 1.14 10.14
C MET A 31 -1.59 2.59 10.56
N ASN A 32 -1.46 3.53 9.61
CA ASN A 32 -1.39 4.96 9.94
C ASN A 32 -2.77 5.54 10.33
N LYS A 33 -2.81 6.81 10.77
CA LYS A 33 -4.04 7.50 11.20
C LYS A 33 -5.18 7.37 10.19
N ASP A 34 -4.90 7.67 8.93
CA ASP A 34 -5.92 7.66 7.88
C ASP A 34 -6.39 6.23 7.55
N ALA A 35 -5.51 5.23 7.62
CA ALA A 35 -5.89 3.82 7.48
C ALA A 35 -6.78 3.37 8.64
N ARG A 36 -6.42 3.70 9.87
CA ARG A 36 -7.22 3.37 11.07
C ARG A 36 -8.62 3.98 10.98
N GLU A 37 -8.74 5.20 10.47
CA GLU A 37 -10.04 5.86 10.26
C GLU A 37 -10.85 5.21 9.14
N ARG A 38 -10.26 5.02 7.94
CA ARG A 38 -10.97 4.44 6.78
C ARG A 38 -11.47 3.02 7.03
N TYR A 39 -10.70 2.24 7.78
CA TYR A 39 -10.96 0.82 8.02
C TYR A 39 -11.43 0.49 9.44
N ALA A 40 -11.85 1.51 10.21
CA ALA A 40 -12.35 1.32 11.57
C ALA A 40 -13.44 0.23 11.62
N GLY A 41 -13.21 -0.79 12.47
CA GLY A 41 -14.14 -1.92 12.66
C GLY A 41 -14.18 -2.94 11.52
N LYS A 42 -13.32 -2.82 10.50
CA LYS A 42 -13.23 -3.76 9.37
C LYS A 42 -11.98 -4.65 9.45
N ILE A 43 -10.85 -4.05 9.79
CA ILE A 43 -9.56 -4.73 9.98
C ILE A 43 -8.80 -4.09 11.15
N SER A 44 -7.92 -4.87 11.76
CA SER A 44 -7.06 -4.47 12.86
C SER A 44 -5.62 -4.97 12.67
N VAL A 45 -4.68 -4.35 13.38
CA VAL A 45 -3.34 -4.91 13.53
C VAL A 45 -3.44 -6.31 14.16
N GLY A 46 -2.80 -7.29 13.53
CA GLY A 46 -2.88 -8.71 13.88
C GLY A 46 -3.81 -9.53 12.99
N ASP A 47 -4.71 -8.90 12.24
CA ASP A 47 -5.55 -9.61 11.27
C ASP A 47 -4.74 -9.97 10.02
N SER A 48 -5.16 -11.03 9.33
CA SER A 48 -4.65 -11.34 8.00
C SER A 48 -5.43 -10.54 6.94
N ILE A 49 -4.71 -9.87 6.04
CA ILE A 49 -5.33 -9.12 4.94
C ILE A 49 -6.11 -10.04 3.98
N PHE A 50 -5.78 -11.34 3.95
CA PHE A 50 -6.51 -12.34 3.17
C PHE A 50 -7.94 -12.57 3.67
N GLY A 51 -8.25 -12.22 4.92
CA GLY A 51 -9.63 -12.23 5.42
C GLY A 51 -10.55 -11.23 4.69
N CYS A 52 -9.97 -10.23 4.03
CA CYS A 52 -10.72 -9.21 3.28
C CYS A 52 -10.75 -9.44 1.77
N HIS A 53 -10.01 -10.43 1.28
CA HIS A 53 -9.79 -10.65 -0.14
C HIS A 53 -10.39 -11.98 -0.59
N ASN A 54 -10.85 -12.01 -1.84
CA ASN A 54 -11.21 -13.28 -2.47
C ASN A 54 -9.93 -14.05 -2.87
N GLN A 55 -10.08 -15.33 -3.18
CA GLN A 55 -8.94 -16.21 -3.52
C GLN A 55 -8.08 -15.67 -4.68
N SER A 56 -8.70 -15.05 -5.69
CA SER A 56 -7.97 -14.50 -6.84
C SER A 56 -7.10 -13.30 -6.43
N SER A 57 -7.63 -12.42 -5.58
CA SER A 57 -6.85 -11.31 -5.02
C SER A 57 -5.71 -11.81 -4.13
N CYS A 58 -5.93 -12.84 -3.31
CA CYS A 58 -4.85 -13.44 -2.51
C CYS A 58 -3.70 -13.94 -3.38
N GLN A 59 -4.00 -14.64 -4.48
CA GLN A 59 -2.99 -15.13 -5.42
C GLN A 59 -2.19 -13.99 -6.08
N LYS A 60 -2.85 -12.87 -6.39
CA LYS A 60 -2.15 -11.69 -6.92
C LYS A 60 -1.18 -11.09 -5.91
N ILE A 61 -1.62 -10.96 -4.66
CA ILE A 61 -0.80 -10.45 -3.56
C ILE A 61 0.45 -11.33 -3.37
N GLU A 62 0.29 -12.66 -3.39
CA GLU A 62 1.43 -13.60 -3.32
C GLU A 62 2.37 -13.42 -4.52
N ALA A 63 1.83 -13.27 -5.74
CA ALA A 63 2.62 -13.04 -6.94
C ALA A 63 3.39 -11.71 -6.89
N PHE A 64 2.81 -10.64 -6.32
CA PHE A 64 3.51 -9.39 -6.11
C PHE A 64 4.68 -9.53 -5.14
N LEU A 65 4.50 -10.27 -4.06
CA LEU A 65 5.60 -10.49 -3.11
C LEU A 65 6.76 -11.24 -3.78
N ALA A 66 6.46 -12.25 -4.61
CA ALA A 66 7.48 -12.97 -5.38
C ALA A 66 8.21 -12.07 -6.41
N ARG A 67 7.48 -11.16 -7.07
CA ARG A 67 8.08 -10.16 -7.98
C ARG A 67 8.94 -9.13 -7.24
N ALA A 68 8.49 -8.70 -6.07
CA ALA A 68 9.27 -7.82 -5.20
C ALA A 68 10.58 -8.48 -4.73
N ASP A 69 10.52 -9.78 -4.40
CA ASP A 69 11.73 -10.57 -4.08
C ASP A 69 12.70 -10.65 -5.28
N ALA A 70 12.17 -10.65 -6.50
CA ALA A 70 12.96 -10.58 -7.74
C ALA A 70 13.49 -9.17 -8.07
N GLY A 71 13.25 -8.18 -7.20
CA GLY A 71 13.77 -6.82 -7.34
C GLY A 71 12.81 -5.84 -8.01
N GLU A 72 11.56 -6.22 -8.24
CA GLU A 72 10.56 -5.24 -8.68
C GLU A 72 10.24 -4.27 -7.54
N GLU A 73 10.05 -3.00 -7.90
CA GLU A 73 9.75 -1.92 -6.95
C GLU A 73 8.24 -1.75 -6.82
N GLU A 74 7.74 -0.51 -6.84
CA GLU A 74 6.30 -0.24 -6.81
C GLU A 74 5.61 -0.81 -8.07
N MET A 75 4.53 -1.57 -7.86
CA MET A 75 3.74 -2.21 -8.90
C MET A 75 2.33 -1.65 -8.92
N PHE A 76 1.85 -1.23 -10.10
CA PHE A 76 0.46 -0.81 -10.28
C PHE A 76 -0.49 -2.01 -10.15
N GLU A 77 -1.53 -1.90 -9.32
CA GLU A 77 -2.56 -2.94 -9.15
C GLU A 77 -3.85 -2.57 -9.87
N ALA A 78 -4.40 -1.38 -9.61
CA ALA A 78 -5.71 -1.01 -10.11
C ALA A 78 -5.95 0.51 -10.15
N ILE A 79 -6.99 0.89 -10.88
CA ILE A 79 -7.64 2.20 -10.75
C ILE A 79 -8.98 1.96 -10.06
N ASN A 80 -9.26 2.78 -9.04
CA ASN A 80 -10.56 2.89 -8.40
C ASN A 80 -11.22 4.21 -8.82
N PRO A 81 -12.09 4.19 -9.85
CA PRO A 81 -12.68 5.43 -10.38
C PRO A 81 -13.59 6.13 -9.38
N THR A 82 -14.27 5.37 -8.53
CA THR A 82 -15.21 5.89 -7.53
C THR A 82 -14.48 6.72 -6.47
N ALA A 83 -13.32 6.24 -6.00
CA ALA A 83 -12.49 6.96 -5.06
C ALA A 83 -11.51 7.93 -5.75
N ARG A 84 -11.40 7.87 -7.09
CA ARG A 84 -10.39 8.57 -7.90
C ARG A 84 -8.96 8.25 -7.44
N GLU A 85 -8.72 6.98 -7.16
CA GLU A 85 -7.45 6.46 -6.65
C GLU A 85 -6.76 5.58 -7.70
N ARG A 86 -5.44 5.68 -7.81
CA ARG A 86 -4.56 4.66 -8.38
C ARG A 86 -3.99 3.86 -7.22
N GLU A 87 -4.07 2.55 -7.32
CA GLU A 87 -3.67 1.63 -6.28
C GLU A 87 -2.35 0.97 -6.70
N PHE A 88 -1.37 1.04 -5.80
CA PHE A 88 -0.05 0.46 -6.01
C PHE A 88 0.30 -0.46 -4.87
N PHE A 89 1.00 -1.54 -5.20
CA PHE A 89 1.68 -2.40 -4.24
C PHE A 89 3.12 -1.92 -4.08
N THR A 90 3.50 -1.51 -2.87
CA THR A 90 4.82 -0.98 -2.58
C THR A 90 5.57 -1.94 -1.63
N PRO A 91 6.64 -2.61 -2.08
CA PRO A 91 7.43 -3.47 -1.21
C PRO A 91 8.20 -2.65 -0.18
N VAL A 92 8.26 -3.14 1.06
CA VAL A 92 9.06 -2.56 2.13
C VAL A 92 10.30 -3.42 2.32
N ARG A 93 11.48 -2.80 2.21
CA ARG A 93 12.77 -3.47 2.32
C ARG A 93 13.48 -3.05 3.60
N ASP A 94 14.21 -3.98 4.21
CA ASP A 94 15.13 -3.66 5.31
C ASP A 94 16.43 -3.01 4.79
N GLN A 95 17.36 -2.73 5.71
CA GLN A 95 18.65 -2.11 5.38
C GLN A 95 19.53 -2.97 4.45
N ASN A 96 19.27 -4.28 4.37
CA ASN A 96 19.98 -5.19 3.49
C ASN A 96 19.29 -5.34 2.13
N GLY A 97 18.17 -4.64 1.89
CA GLY A 97 17.36 -4.76 0.68
C GLY A 97 16.38 -5.94 0.69
N THR A 98 16.28 -6.68 1.80
CA THR A 98 15.37 -7.82 1.92
C THR A 98 13.94 -7.32 2.05
N VAL A 99 13.02 -7.84 1.22
CA VAL A 99 11.59 -7.52 1.35
C VAL A 99 11.06 -8.09 2.66
N ILE A 100 10.66 -7.22 3.57
CA ILE A 100 10.10 -7.57 4.89
C ILE A 100 8.56 -7.53 4.93
N GLY A 101 7.95 -7.04 3.85
CA GLY A 101 6.52 -6.90 3.71
C GLY A 101 6.19 -5.88 2.65
N TYR A 102 5.00 -5.31 2.72
CA TYR A 102 4.48 -4.38 1.73
C TYR A 102 3.38 -3.51 2.34
N PHE A 103 3.05 -2.42 1.66
CA PHE A 103 1.81 -1.70 1.88
C PHE A 103 1.17 -1.33 0.54
N GLU A 104 -0.13 -1.07 0.57
CA GLU A 104 -0.85 -0.53 -0.58
C GLU A 104 -0.87 1.00 -0.50
N ARG A 105 -0.52 1.66 -1.60
CA ARG A 105 -0.58 3.11 -1.74
C ARG A 105 -1.80 3.47 -2.57
N HIS A 106 -2.70 4.25 -1.99
CA HIS A 106 -3.81 4.87 -2.70
C HIS A 106 -3.43 6.30 -3.08
N GLU A 107 -3.20 6.52 -4.36
CA GLU A 107 -2.86 7.83 -4.88
C GLU A 107 -4.08 8.47 -5.52
N TYR A 108 -4.57 9.54 -4.89
CA TYR A 108 -5.62 10.35 -5.49
C TYR A 108 -5.10 11.06 -6.74
N TYR A 109 -5.71 10.81 -7.89
CA TYR A 109 -5.30 11.42 -9.17
C TYR A 109 -6.14 12.65 -9.55
N GLY A 110 -7.03 13.10 -8.68
CA GLY A 110 -7.98 14.15 -9.02
C GLY A 110 -7.42 15.55 -9.22
N ASP A 111 -6.17 15.79 -8.80
CA ASP A 111 -5.42 17.04 -9.01
C ASP A 111 -4.38 16.94 -10.13
N LEU A 112 -4.29 15.79 -10.83
CA LEU A 112 -3.70 15.79 -12.15
C LEU A 112 -4.61 16.65 -13.01
N LYS A 113 -4.18 17.89 -13.27
CA LYS A 113 -4.74 18.67 -14.37
C LYS A 113 -4.73 17.72 -15.57
N ASP A 114 -5.92 17.41 -16.07
CA ASP A 114 -6.06 16.91 -17.43
C ASP A 114 -5.36 17.95 -18.30
N ASP A 115 -4.12 17.66 -18.70
CA ASP A 115 -3.33 18.52 -19.58
C ASP A 115 -3.79 18.37 -21.03
N GLY A 116 -4.93 17.69 -21.25
CA GLY A 116 -5.55 17.50 -22.55
C GLY A 116 -4.73 16.61 -23.46
N LYS A 117 -3.71 15.91 -22.94
CA LYS A 117 -2.96 14.93 -23.72
C LYS A 117 -3.56 13.55 -23.50
N SER A 118 -4.72 13.35 -24.12
CA SER A 118 -5.14 12.02 -24.53
C SER A 118 -4.03 11.43 -25.40
N GLY A 119 -3.22 10.55 -24.83
CA GLY A 119 -2.28 9.71 -25.57
C GLY A 119 -3.09 8.71 -26.40
N SER A 120 -3.53 9.14 -27.57
CA SER A 120 -3.76 8.25 -28.69
C SER A 120 -2.40 7.93 -29.29
N ASP A 121 -1.81 6.81 -28.89
CA ASP A 121 -0.76 6.20 -29.70
C ASP A 121 -1.23 4.80 -30.10
N ASN A 122 -1.18 4.64 -31.41
CA ASN A 122 -1.64 3.55 -32.26
C ASN A 122 -0.58 2.44 -32.31
#